data_AF-A0A2P8FX98-F1
#
_entry.id   AF-A0A2P8FX98-F1
#
_cell.length_a   1.000
_cell.length_b   1.000
_cell.length_c   1.000
_cell.angle_alpha   90.00
_cell.angle_beta   90.00
_cell.angle_gamma   90.00
#
_symmetry.space_group_name_H-M   'P 1'
#
loop_
_entity.id
_entity.type
_entity.pdbx_description
1 polymer ?
#
loop_
_entity_poly.entity_id
_entity_poly.type
_entity_poly.pdbx_seq_one_letter_code
_entity_poly.pdbx_strand_id
1 'polypeptide(L)'
;MQPTTRVYRKQIIEGVSIPALIHNDSYFFTDLDVYEDGRVSCWNFEDLEHFKKDVRRGWVALSVPENEYISIHGLGKWSVKNASWTFDSETFIEYVSSLIKELNPHMENIFKYRQKVVKGVRIGETGTGIIYKPENPKDIFPEKIEGNSTNLLYRSGDEYYLVKATVFADLKISLNRLEKPLDLTFAELQELVDKKVVLTELPAQARVCIYGLGSFNIGECGYVIAIDQKLLEIQDQLRELRGEPGSKQICIEAYNKYLENPVSENKEQLKVSYENVPAHERMYLGDMDTKDIPIRMIIYGEQEIENWSHYRVAKARGMELPVIRIPKQKD
;
A
#
# COMPACT_ATOMS: atom_id res chain seq x y z
N MET A 1 32.95 0.17 -36.97
CA MET A 1 31.84 -0.81 -36.99
C MET A 1 30.90 -0.48 -35.84
N GLN A 2 29.58 -0.49 -36.04
CA GLN A 2 28.65 -0.36 -34.91
C GLN A 2 28.42 -1.73 -34.26
N PRO A 3 28.46 -1.83 -32.92
CA PRO A 3 28.16 -3.07 -32.23
C PRO A 3 26.70 -3.47 -32.48
N THR A 4 26.49 -4.70 -32.94
CA THR A 4 25.15 -5.28 -33.19
C THR A 4 24.61 -6.04 -31.98
N THR A 5 25.48 -6.50 -31.09
CA THR A 5 25.11 -7.18 -29.85
C THR A 5 24.81 -6.17 -28.74
N ARG A 6 23.63 -6.26 -28.14
CA ARG A 6 23.24 -5.49 -26.96
C ARG A 6 23.21 -6.41 -25.75
N VAL A 7 23.75 -5.95 -24.62
CA VAL A 7 23.77 -6.67 -23.35
C VAL A 7 23.23 -5.78 -22.23
N TYR A 8 22.69 -6.38 -21.17
CA TYR A 8 22.28 -5.69 -19.95
C TYR A 8 22.66 -6.53 -18.72
N ARG A 9 22.76 -5.90 -17.55
CA ARG A 9 22.99 -6.58 -16.27
C ARG A 9 21.94 -6.14 -15.25
N LYS A 10 21.62 -7.02 -14.30
CA LYS A 10 20.86 -6.71 -13.09
C LYS A 10 21.80 -6.79 -11.89
N GLN A 11 21.50 -6.02 -10.85
CA GLN A 11 22.21 -6.03 -9.57
C GLN A 11 21.17 -5.95 -8.45
N ILE A 12 21.38 -6.74 -7.40
CA ILE A 12 20.63 -6.66 -6.15
C ILE A 12 21.43 -5.74 -5.22
N ILE A 13 20.74 -4.81 -4.58
CA ILE A 13 21.28 -3.91 -3.55
C ILE A 13 20.44 -4.16 -2.31
N GLU A 14 21.07 -4.59 -1.22
CA GLU A 14 20.34 -4.87 0.02
C GLU A 14 19.91 -3.58 0.72
N GLY A 15 18.82 -3.64 1.46
CA GLY A 15 18.29 -2.49 2.17
C GLY A 15 17.37 -2.86 3.33
N VAL A 16 17.05 -1.87 4.14
CA VAL A 16 16.10 -1.93 5.25
C VAL A 16 15.01 -0.90 5.07
N SER A 17 13.84 -1.15 5.62
CA SER A 17 12.66 -0.28 5.50
C SER A 17 12.27 0.24 6.87
N ILE A 18 12.23 1.56 7.04
CA ILE A 18 11.90 2.22 8.31
C ILE A 18 10.69 3.15 8.18
N PRO A 19 9.92 3.38 9.25
CA PRO A 19 8.82 4.33 9.20
C PRO A 19 9.29 5.79 9.03
N ALA A 20 8.58 6.56 8.21
CA ALA A 20 8.86 7.97 7.95
C ALA A 20 7.59 8.78 7.69
N LEU A 21 7.73 10.11 7.65
CA LEU A 21 6.68 11.04 7.27
C LEU A 21 7.11 11.87 6.06
N ILE A 22 6.20 12.07 5.12
CA ILE A 22 6.35 13.03 4.01
C ILE A 22 5.38 14.18 4.23
N HIS A 23 5.84 15.40 4.03
CA HIS A 23 5.00 16.59 4.00
C HIS A 23 4.92 17.15 2.58
N ASN A 24 3.72 17.02 2.00
CA ASN A 24 3.39 17.50 0.66
C ASN A 24 1.95 18.02 0.68
N ASP A 25 1.77 19.30 1.04
CA ASP A 25 0.51 19.96 1.40
C ASP A 25 -0.22 19.38 2.64
N SER A 26 -0.05 18.09 2.91
CA SER A 26 -0.54 17.34 4.08
C SER A 26 0.56 16.36 4.52
N TYR A 27 0.38 15.71 5.67
CA TYR A 27 1.34 14.72 6.18
C TYR A 27 0.92 13.30 5.80
N PHE A 28 1.88 12.53 5.30
CA PHE A 28 1.70 11.15 4.87
C PHE A 28 2.67 10.25 5.61
N PHE A 29 2.14 9.20 6.21
CA PHE A 29 2.94 8.08 6.66
C PHE A 29 3.43 7.28 5.46
N THR A 30 4.72 6.92 5.47
CA THR A 30 5.31 6.02 4.47
C THR A 30 6.38 5.16 5.11
N ASP A 31 6.74 4.08 4.43
CA ASP A 31 8.04 3.46 4.66
C ASP A 31 9.10 4.19 3.83
N LEU A 32 10.30 4.31 4.40
CA LEU A 32 11.51 4.83 3.79
C LEU A 32 12.50 3.67 3.68
N ASP A 33 12.89 3.35 2.46
CA ASP A 33 13.87 2.30 2.21
C ASP A 33 15.28 2.90 2.18
N VAL A 34 16.21 2.31 2.94
CA VAL A 34 17.62 2.67 3.03
C VAL A 34 18.45 1.53 2.47
N TYR A 35 19.32 1.81 1.50
CA TYR A 35 20.11 0.81 0.80
C TYR A 35 21.59 0.85 1.19
N GLU A 36 22.29 -0.28 1.05
CA GLU A 36 23.72 -0.44 1.37
C GLU A 36 24.64 0.47 0.54
N ASP A 37 24.19 0.90 -0.64
CA ASP A 37 24.89 1.86 -1.51
C ASP A 37 24.63 3.32 -1.12
N GLY A 38 23.94 3.57 0.00
CA GLY A 38 23.65 4.90 0.51
C GLY A 38 22.55 5.65 -0.23
N ARG A 39 21.75 4.95 -1.04
CA ARG A 39 20.52 5.49 -1.60
C ARG A 39 19.36 5.37 -0.63
N VAL A 40 18.38 6.25 -0.81
CA VAL A 40 17.15 6.28 -0.02
C VAL A 40 15.95 6.40 -0.96
N SER A 41 14.93 5.58 -0.74
CA SER A 41 13.63 5.69 -1.41
C SER A 41 12.56 6.15 -0.42
N CYS A 42 12.03 7.35 -0.63
CA CYS A 42 10.94 7.93 0.17
C CYS A 42 10.15 8.90 -0.71
N TRP A 43 9.32 8.34 -1.59
CA TRP A 43 8.65 9.00 -2.74
C TRP A 43 9.62 9.49 -3.83
N ASN A 44 10.75 10.09 -3.45
CA ASN A 44 11.89 10.30 -4.32
C ASN A 44 12.91 9.16 -4.14
N PHE A 45 13.66 8.83 -5.19
CA PHE A 45 14.75 7.86 -5.13
C PHE A 45 16.10 8.56 -5.29
N GLU A 46 16.77 8.81 -4.18
CA GLU A 46 17.85 9.79 -4.08
C GLU A 46 19.13 9.22 -3.46
N ASP A 47 20.22 10.00 -3.55
CA ASP A 47 21.41 9.74 -2.75
C ASP A 47 21.29 10.37 -1.35
N LEU A 48 22.20 9.99 -0.46
CA LEU A 48 22.22 10.48 0.93
C LEU A 48 22.31 12.02 1.05
N GLU A 49 22.98 12.71 0.14
CA GLU A 49 23.14 14.17 0.23
C GLU A 49 21.89 14.93 -0.19
N HIS A 50 21.13 14.42 -1.16
CA HIS A 50 19.82 14.95 -1.51
C HIS A 50 18.79 14.62 -0.42
N PHE A 51 18.82 13.40 0.11
CA PHE A 51 17.98 13.01 1.25
C PHE A 51 18.18 13.95 2.46
N LYS A 52 19.43 14.29 2.81
CA LYS A 52 19.72 15.26 3.89
C LYS A 52 19.10 16.63 3.63
N LYS A 53 19.04 17.09 2.37
CA LYS A 53 18.37 18.34 2.01
C LYS A 53 16.86 18.21 2.15
N ASP A 54 16.29 17.06 1.79
CA ASP A 54 14.87 16.76 1.92
C ASP A 54 14.41 16.75 3.38
N VAL A 55 15.22 16.22 4.29
CA VAL A 55 14.99 16.32 5.74
C VAL A 55 15.06 17.79 6.20
N ARG A 56 16.14 18.51 5.85
CA ARG A 56 16.35 19.90 6.33
C ARG A 56 15.32 20.90 5.79
N ARG A 57 14.80 20.68 4.58
CA ARG A 57 13.73 21.53 4.01
C ARG A 57 12.33 21.12 4.44
N GLY A 58 12.19 20.04 5.22
CA GLY A 58 10.92 19.53 5.74
C GLY A 58 10.07 18.78 4.72
N TRP A 59 10.63 18.30 3.62
CA TRP A 59 9.94 17.35 2.72
C TRP A 59 9.77 16.00 3.40
N VAL A 60 10.89 15.47 3.95
CA VAL A 60 10.83 14.37 4.93
C VAL A 60 10.58 15.01 6.28
N ALA A 61 9.33 14.88 6.74
CA ALA A 61 8.90 15.46 8.00
C ALA A 61 9.32 14.56 9.17
N LEU A 62 9.53 15.19 10.32
CA LEU A 62 9.93 14.52 11.57
C LEU A 62 8.88 14.65 12.66
N SER A 63 7.83 15.42 12.37
CA SER A 63 6.67 15.61 13.22
C SER A 63 5.46 15.96 12.36
N VAL A 64 4.28 15.67 12.89
CA VAL A 64 3.01 16.22 12.41
C VAL A 64 2.54 17.24 13.45
N PRO A 65 2.25 18.50 13.07
CA PRO A 65 1.76 19.52 13.99
C PRO A 65 0.43 19.16 14.64
N GLU A 66 0.15 19.77 15.79
CA GLU A 66 -1.11 19.60 16.51
C GLU A 66 -2.30 20.02 15.62
N ASN A 67 -3.34 19.18 15.59
CA ASN A 67 -4.54 19.30 14.73
C ASN A 67 -4.34 19.05 13.23
N GLU A 68 -3.10 18.88 12.75
CA GLU A 68 -2.87 18.49 11.36
C GLU A 68 -3.18 17.01 11.13
N TYR A 69 -3.52 16.64 9.90
CA TYR A 69 -3.83 15.26 9.57
C TYR A 69 -2.61 14.46 9.16
N ILE A 70 -2.48 13.27 9.73
CA ILE A 70 -1.64 12.19 9.21
C ILE A 70 -2.49 11.25 8.36
N SER A 71 -2.06 11.01 7.13
CA SER A 71 -2.67 10.06 6.20
C SER A 71 -1.83 8.79 6.12
N ILE A 72 -2.41 7.64 6.50
CA ILE A 72 -1.77 6.34 6.40
C ILE A 72 -2.40 5.60 5.22
N HIS A 73 -1.61 5.42 4.15
CA HIS A 73 -2.08 4.83 2.91
C HIS A 73 -2.71 3.45 3.14
N GLY A 74 -3.89 3.25 2.54
CA GLY A 74 -4.65 2.01 2.64
C GLY A 74 -5.25 1.73 4.03
N LEU A 75 -5.15 2.63 5.01
CA LEU A 75 -5.66 2.40 6.36
C LEU A 75 -6.64 3.48 6.82
N GLY A 76 -6.20 4.75 6.86
CA GLY A 76 -7.03 5.82 7.38
C GLY A 76 -6.31 7.15 7.52
N LYS A 77 -7.06 8.17 7.90
CA LYS A 77 -6.57 9.55 8.09
C LYS A 77 -7.14 10.14 9.38
N TRP A 78 -6.26 10.63 10.25
CA TRP A 78 -6.62 11.19 11.55
C TRP A 78 -5.89 12.51 11.83
N SER A 79 -6.55 13.45 12.51
CA SER A 79 -5.85 14.62 13.04
C SER A 79 -4.97 14.19 14.22
N VAL A 80 -3.78 14.75 14.34
CA VAL A 80 -2.79 14.41 15.37
C VAL A 80 -3.01 15.27 16.62
N LYS A 81 -2.95 14.64 17.80
CA LYS A 81 -3.02 15.28 19.12
C LYS A 81 -1.92 14.76 20.05
N ASN A 82 -1.40 15.61 20.93
CA ASN A 82 -0.47 15.21 22.00
C ASN A 82 0.68 14.32 21.51
N ALA A 83 1.30 14.70 20.40
CA ALA A 83 2.31 13.88 19.76
C ALA A 83 3.67 13.93 20.48
N SER A 84 4.38 12.81 20.46
CA SER A 84 5.76 12.66 20.91
C SER A 84 6.54 11.94 19.82
N TRP A 85 7.38 12.69 19.09
CA TRP A 85 8.19 12.20 17.98
C TRP A 85 9.63 11.96 18.43
N THR A 86 10.28 10.95 17.84
CA THR A 86 11.58 10.45 18.32
C THR A 86 12.76 11.31 17.87
N PHE A 87 12.68 11.93 16.69
CA PHE A 87 13.83 12.52 16.02
C PHE A 87 13.69 14.02 15.77
N ASP A 88 14.84 14.68 15.73
CA ASP A 88 15.07 15.94 15.04
C ASP A 88 15.87 15.71 13.74
N SER A 89 16.14 16.77 12.98
CA SER A 89 16.78 16.65 11.66
C SER A 89 18.15 15.98 11.70
N GLU A 90 18.98 16.31 12.68
CA GLU A 90 20.34 15.77 12.74
C GLU A 90 20.33 14.32 13.23
N THR A 91 19.55 14.02 14.27
CA THR A 91 19.40 12.65 14.80
C THR A 91 18.74 11.70 13.78
N PHE A 92 17.79 12.14 12.96
CA PHE A 92 17.22 11.30 11.90
C PHE A 92 18.22 11.03 10.77
N ILE A 93 18.99 12.05 10.35
CA ILE A 93 20.06 11.91 9.37
C ILE A 93 21.14 10.95 9.89
N GLU A 94 21.50 11.05 11.16
CA GLU A 94 22.46 10.15 11.81
C GLU A 94 21.92 8.72 11.88
N TYR A 95 20.64 8.53 12.21
CA TYR A 95 20.01 7.21 12.22
C TYR A 95 20.04 6.55 10.84
N VAL A 96 19.61 7.26 9.78
CA VAL A 96 19.69 6.74 8.40
C VAL A 96 21.13 6.44 8.01
N SER A 97 22.08 7.30 8.39
CA SER A 97 23.51 7.06 8.13
C SER A 97 24.04 5.84 8.88
N SER A 98 23.52 5.54 10.08
CA SER A 98 23.89 4.34 10.83
C SER A 98 23.34 3.06 10.20
N LEU A 99 22.15 3.10 9.59
CA LEU A 99 21.59 1.95 8.87
C LEU A 99 22.42 1.62 7.63
N ILE A 100 22.88 2.64 6.89
CA ILE A 100 23.81 2.43 5.76
C ILE A 100 25.11 1.79 6.26
N LYS A 101 25.66 2.24 7.39
CA LYS A 101 26.88 1.65 7.98
C LYS A 101 26.66 0.23 8.50
N GLU A 102 25.47 -0.10 8.99
CA GLU A 102 25.14 -1.46 9.40
C GLU A 102 25.14 -2.42 8.20
N LEU A 103 24.55 -1.98 7.09
CA LEU A 103 24.53 -2.72 5.82
C LEU A 103 25.90 -2.75 5.12
N ASN A 104 26.66 -1.66 5.21
CA ASN A 104 27.94 -1.46 4.54
C ASN A 104 28.96 -0.79 5.49
N PRO A 105 29.60 -1.57 6.37
CA PRO A 105 30.49 -1.04 7.43
C PRO A 105 31.67 -0.21 6.93
N HIS A 106 32.12 -0.49 5.70
CA HIS A 106 33.24 0.20 5.07
C HIS A 106 32.81 1.39 4.20
N MET A 107 31.51 1.62 4.01
CA MET A 107 30.95 2.66 3.13
C MET A 107 31.55 2.57 1.71
N GLU A 108 31.69 1.36 1.19
CA GLU A 108 32.21 1.11 -0.15
C GLU A 108 31.12 1.29 -1.21
N ASN A 109 31.49 1.75 -2.42
CA ASN A 109 30.56 1.90 -3.55
C ASN A 109 29.33 2.79 -3.28
N ILE A 110 29.43 3.75 -2.36
CA ILE A 110 28.35 4.69 -2.07
C ILE A 110 27.99 5.51 -3.31
N PHE A 111 26.71 5.46 -3.67
CA PHE A 111 26.14 6.14 -4.80
C PHE A 111 26.23 7.66 -4.62
N LYS A 112 26.63 8.34 -5.69
CA LYS A 112 26.63 9.81 -5.76
C LYS A 112 25.86 10.21 -7.00
N TYR A 113 24.74 10.89 -6.78
CA TYR A 113 23.88 11.33 -7.86
C TYR A 113 24.65 12.22 -8.82
N ARG A 114 24.51 11.92 -10.11
CA ARG A 114 24.98 12.76 -11.20
C ARG A 114 23.79 13.06 -12.09
N GLN A 115 23.46 14.34 -12.22
CA GLN A 115 22.36 14.76 -13.06
C GLN A 115 22.59 14.29 -14.50
N LYS A 116 21.67 13.44 -14.98
CA LYS A 116 21.68 12.95 -16.36
C LYS A 116 20.73 13.79 -17.19
N VAL A 117 21.25 14.44 -18.22
CA VAL A 117 20.45 15.20 -19.19
C VAL A 117 20.59 14.57 -20.56
N VAL A 118 19.47 14.20 -21.19
CA VAL A 118 19.44 13.65 -22.54
C VAL A 118 18.53 14.54 -23.38
N LYS A 119 19.09 15.19 -24.41
CA LYS A 119 18.36 16.11 -25.30
C LYS A 119 17.59 17.21 -24.54
N GLY A 120 18.18 17.76 -23.49
CA GLY A 120 17.57 18.80 -22.65
C GLY A 120 16.59 18.29 -21.59
N VAL A 121 16.26 16.99 -21.58
CA VAL A 121 15.40 16.39 -20.57
C VAL A 121 16.23 15.83 -19.42
N ARG A 122 15.90 16.24 -18.18
CA ARG A 122 16.47 15.64 -16.97
C ARG A 122 15.89 14.25 -16.76
N ILE A 123 16.76 13.25 -16.66
CA ILE A 123 16.41 11.87 -16.41
C ILE A 123 16.61 11.59 -14.93
N GLY A 124 15.51 11.35 -14.21
CA GLY A 124 15.52 10.83 -12.85
C GLY A 124 15.65 9.31 -12.83
N GLU A 125 15.95 8.77 -11.66
CA GLU A 125 15.89 7.33 -11.41
C GLU A 125 14.69 7.05 -10.50
N THR A 126 14.13 5.86 -10.62
CA THR A 126 13.08 5.38 -9.73
C THR A 126 13.53 4.03 -9.17
N GLY A 127 13.14 3.75 -7.94
CA GLY A 127 13.50 2.52 -7.25
C GLY A 127 12.46 2.24 -6.19
N THR A 128 11.92 1.03 -6.22
CA THR A 128 10.99 0.52 -5.21
C THR A 128 11.62 -0.72 -4.61
N GLY A 129 11.70 -0.78 -3.28
CA GLY A 129 12.15 -1.98 -2.58
C GLY A 129 11.18 -3.15 -2.82
N ILE A 130 11.74 -4.35 -2.90
CA ILE A 130 10.98 -5.60 -2.84
C ILE A 130 11.14 -6.13 -1.42
N ILE A 131 10.04 -6.25 -0.69
CA ILE A 131 10.04 -6.83 0.65
C ILE A 131 10.31 -8.32 0.51
N TYR A 132 11.21 -8.86 1.32
CA TYR A 132 11.51 -10.28 1.30
C TYR A 132 11.84 -10.80 2.69
N LYS A 133 11.83 -12.12 2.84
CA LYS A 133 12.51 -12.84 3.92
C LYS A 133 13.39 -13.95 3.32
N PRO A 134 14.50 -14.32 3.96
CA PRO A 134 15.26 -15.50 3.55
C PRO A 134 14.46 -16.76 3.90
N GLU A 135 14.43 -17.74 3.00
CA GLU A 135 13.85 -19.06 3.28
C GLU A 135 14.60 -19.75 4.44
N ASN A 136 15.93 -19.71 4.40
CA ASN A 136 16.80 -20.19 5.46
C ASN A 136 17.87 -19.15 5.80
N PRO A 137 17.70 -18.33 6.86
CA PRO A 137 18.64 -17.28 7.23
C PRO A 137 20.08 -17.75 7.53
N LYS A 138 20.31 -19.05 7.72
CA LYS A 138 21.64 -19.61 8.00
C LYS A 138 22.46 -19.86 6.72
N ASP A 139 21.82 -19.85 5.57
CA ASP A 139 22.51 -20.05 4.30
C ASP A 139 23.28 -18.79 3.91
N ILE A 140 24.40 -18.97 3.21
CA ILE A 140 25.25 -17.87 2.76
C ILE A 140 24.54 -17.04 1.68
N PHE A 141 23.74 -17.71 0.83
CA PHE A 141 22.94 -17.10 -0.22
C PHE A 141 21.52 -17.67 -0.17
N PRO A 142 20.71 -17.27 0.84
CA PRO A 142 19.39 -17.82 1.00
C PRO A 142 18.50 -17.43 -0.17
N GLU A 143 17.63 -18.35 -0.58
CA GLU A 143 16.54 -17.98 -1.49
C GLU A 143 15.65 -16.93 -0.81
N LYS A 144 15.25 -15.92 -1.59
CA LYS A 144 14.43 -14.81 -1.12
C LYS A 144 12.97 -15.11 -1.42
N ILE A 145 12.16 -15.17 -0.37
CA ILE A 145 10.71 -15.25 -0.49
C ILE A 145 10.19 -13.82 -0.49
N GLU A 146 9.75 -13.37 -1.66
CA GLU A 146 9.14 -12.05 -1.82
C GLU A 146 7.81 -11.96 -1.06
N GLY A 147 7.50 -10.75 -0.61
CA GLY A 147 6.28 -10.45 0.10
C GLY A 147 5.65 -9.14 -0.34
N ASN A 148 4.36 -9.02 -0.08
CA ASN A 148 3.61 -7.79 -0.21
C ASN A 148 3.08 -7.39 1.16
N SER A 149 2.63 -6.14 1.34
CA SER A 149 2.23 -5.69 2.67
C SER A 149 1.07 -4.73 2.67
N THR A 150 0.46 -4.60 3.84
CA THR A 150 -0.60 -3.64 4.09
C THR A 150 -0.54 -3.10 5.52
N ASN A 151 -1.06 -1.89 5.75
CA ASN A 151 -1.07 -1.27 7.08
C ASN A 151 -2.30 -1.74 7.88
N LEU A 152 -2.08 -2.08 9.14
CA LEU A 152 -3.11 -2.43 10.13
C LEU A 152 -2.77 -1.80 11.49
N LEU A 153 -3.67 -1.92 12.46
CA LEU A 153 -3.41 -1.55 13.84
C LEU A 153 -3.43 -2.80 14.72
N TYR A 154 -2.49 -2.87 15.65
CA TYR A 154 -2.37 -3.94 16.64
C TYR A 154 -2.55 -3.37 18.05
N ARG A 155 -3.51 -3.88 18.80
CA ARG A 155 -3.79 -3.46 20.17
C ARG A 155 -2.92 -4.25 21.15
N SER A 156 -2.22 -3.52 22.02
CA SER A 156 -1.53 -4.10 23.18
C SER A 156 -1.89 -3.29 24.42
N GLY A 157 -2.70 -3.88 25.31
CA GLY A 157 -3.28 -3.16 26.44
C GLY A 157 -4.19 -2.01 25.97
N ASP A 158 -3.82 -0.79 26.35
CA ASP A 158 -4.54 0.45 26.03
C ASP A 158 -3.91 1.25 24.87
N GLU A 159 -2.79 0.76 24.31
CA GLU A 159 -2.12 1.37 23.17
C GLU A 159 -2.37 0.60 21.87
N TYR A 160 -2.25 1.30 20.75
CA TYR A 160 -2.45 0.78 19.41
C TYR A 160 -1.20 1.01 18.57
N TYR A 161 -0.64 -0.04 18.00
CA TYR A 161 0.58 0.02 17.21
C TYR A 161 0.25 0.01 15.73
N LEU A 162 0.80 0.93 14.96
CA LEU A 162 0.75 0.88 13.50
C LEU A 162 1.67 -0.22 13.01
N VAL A 163 1.08 -1.34 12.58
CA VAL A 163 1.84 -2.51 12.11
C VAL A 163 1.79 -2.62 10.59
N LYS A 164 2.82 -3.25 10.04
CA LYS A 164 2.90 -3.65 8.63
C LYS A 164 2.66 -5.14 8.55
N ALA A 165 1.49 -5.54 8.08
CA ALA A 165 1.19 -6.94 7.82
C ALA A 165 1.81 -7.34 6.48
N THR A 166 2.93 -8.06 6.53
CA THR A 166 3.64 -8.54 5.35
C THR A 166 3.24 -9.97 5.07
N VAL A 167 2.69 -10.21 3.89
CA VAL A 167 2.26 -11.51 3.37
C VAL A 167 3.37 -12.07 2.49
N PHE A 168 3.70 -13.35 2.65
CA PHE A 168 4.73 -14.03 1.87
C PHE A 168 4.16 -15.17 1.04
N ALA A 169 4.88 -15.58 -0.02
CA ALA A 169 4.47 -16.67 -0.90
C ALA A 169 4.33 -18.04 -0.19
N ASP A 170 4.97 -18.23 0.96
CA ASP A 170 4.85 -19.42 1.81
C ASP A 170 3.62 -19.40 2.75
N LEU A 171 2.66 -18.52 2.51
CA LEU A 171 1.41 -18.35 3.27
C LEU A 171 1.57 -17.82 4.70
N LYS A 172 2.78 -17.41 5.07
CA LYS A 172 3.00 -16.75 6.36
C LYS A 172 2.72 -15.27 6.24
N ILE A 173 2.23 -14.71 7.33
CA ILE A 173 2.04 -13.29 7.54
C ILE A 173 2.92 -12.88 8.70
N SER A 174 3.61 -11.75 8.58
CA SER A 174 4.40 -11.18 9.66
C SER A 174 3.89 -9.78 9.97
N LEU A 175 3.49 -9.54 11.21
CA LEU A 175 3.18 -8.21 11.73
C LEU A 175 4.48 -7.55 12.17
N ASN A 176 4.98 -6.67 11.31
CA ASN A 176 6.20 -5.90 11.51
C ASN A 176 5.88 -4.55 12.17
N ARG A 177 6.93 -3.77 12.51
CA ARG A 177 6.86 -2.52 13.29
C ARG A 177 6.39 -2.73 14.73
N LEU A 178 6.87 -3.81 15.33
CA LEU A 178 6.78 -4.13 16.75
C LEU A 178 8.19 -4.40 17.28
N GLU A 179 8.41 -4.25 18.58
CA GLU A 179 9.69 -4.63 19.21
C GLU A 179 10.05 -6.09 18.90
N LYS A 180 9.02 -6.95 18.89
CA LYS A 180 9.10 -8.33 18.44
C LYS A 180 8.03 -8.55 17.38
N PRO A 181 8.43 -8.70 16.10
CA PRO A 181 7.49 -9.08 15.05
C PRO A 181 6.74 -10.36 15.41
N LEU A 182 5.48 -10.44 15.00
CA LEU A 182 4.64 -11.61 15.21
C LEU A 182 4.41 -12.30 13.87
N ASP A 183 4.84 -13.56 13.77
CA ASP A 183 4.54 -14.40 12.62
C ASP A 183 3.29 -15.22 12.89
N LEU A 184 2.43 -15.31 11.88
CA LEU A 184 1.13 -15.96 11.96
C LEU A 184 0.63 -16.42 10.59
N THR A 185 -0.37 -17.28 10.62
CA THR A 185 -1.15 -17.72 9.47
C THR A 185 -2.34 -16.79 9.23
N PHE A 186 -2.96 -16.87 8.06
CA PHE A 186 -4.17 -16.09 7.78
C PHE A 186 -5.33 -16.41 8.74
N ALA A 187 -5.47 -17.67 9.19
CA ALA A 187 -6.47 -18.06 10.17
C ALA A 187 -6.22 -17.40 11.54
N GLU A 188 -4.97 -17.39 12.00
CA GLU A 188 -4.59 -16.70 13.24
C GLU A 188 -4.79 -15.18 13.13
N LEU A 189 -4.56 -14.57 11.96
CA LEU A 189 -4.90 -13.16 11.73
C LEU A 189 -6.39 -12.90 11.92
N GLN A 190 -7.24 -13.75 11.33
CA GLN A 190 -8.70 -13.64 11.48
C GLN A 190 -9.12 -13.77 12.94
N GLU A 191 -8.55 -14.72 13.69
CA GLU A 191 -8.82 -14.83 15.12
C GLU A 191 -8.45 -13.56 15.90
N LEU A 192 -7.32 -12.92 15.55
CA LEU A 192 -6.92 -11.66 16.17
C LEU A 192 -7.86 -10.51 15.79
N VAL A 193 -8.41 -10.51 14.58
CA VAL A 193 -9.44 -9.56 14.15
C VAL A 193 -10.74 -9.78 14.93
N ASP A 194 -11.19 -11.02 15.06
CA ASP A 194 -12.40 -11.37 15.83
C ASP A 194 -12.29 -10.95 17.30
N LYS A 195 -11.08 -11.11 17.88
CA LYS A 195 -10.75 -10.69 19.25
C LYS A 195 -10.52 -9.17 19.37
N LYS A 196 -10.61 -8.40 18.28
CA LYS A 196 -10.31 -6.95 18.20
C LYS A 196 -8.90 -6.59 18.70
N VAL A 197 -7.96 -7.51 18.50
CA VAL A 197 -6.53 -7.30 18.73
C VAL A 197 -5.89 -6.72 17.48
N VAL A 198 -6.27 -7.19 16.29
CA VAL A 198 -5.92 -6.53 15.02
C VAL A 198 -7.15 -5.82 14.48
N LEU A 199 -7.03 -4.57 14.09
CA LEU A 199 -8.15 -3.71 13.70
C LEU A 199 -7.72 -2.59 12.76
N THR A 200 -8.70 -1.84 12.25
CA THR A 200 -8.50 -0.59 11.50
C THR A 200 -9.17 0.61 12.17
N GLU A 201 -10.27 0.38 12.88
CA GLU A 201 -11.06 1.43 13.54
C GLU A 201 -10.65 1.63 15.00
N LEU A 202 -10.20 2.83 15.32
CA LEU A 202 -9.73 3.18 16.66
C LEU A 202 -10.84 3.85 17.50
N PRO A 203 -10.87 3.63 18.82
CA PRO A 203 -11.73 4.41 19.71
C PRO A 203 -11.28 5.87 19.77
N ALA A 204 -12.20 6.78 20.10
CA ALA A 204 -11.89 8.20 20.20
C ALA A 204 -10.71 8.46 21.15
N GLN A 205 -9.79 9.33 20.75
CA GLN A 205 -8.59 9.70 21.52
C GLN A 205 -7.59 8.56 21.76
N ALA A 206 -7.73 7.42 21.07
CA ALA A 206 -6.77 6.32 21.12
C ALA A 206 -5.33 6.80 20.92
N ARG A 207 -4.40 6.21 21.67
CA ARG A 207 -2.97 6.44 21.53
C ARG A 207 -2.40 5.48 20.49
N VAL A 208 -1.88 6.03 19.40
CA VAL A 208 -1.22 5.32 18.32
C VAL A 208 0.29 5.43 18.48
N CYS A 209 0.97 4.29 18.44
CA CYS A 209 2.41 4.13 18.52
C CYS A 209 2.94 3.64 17.17
N ILE A 210 3.94 4.31 16.62
CA ILE A 210 4.66 3.90 15.41
C ILE A 210 6.07 3.53 15.85
N TYR A 211 6.37 2.24 15.87
CA TYR A 211 7.65 1.73 16.32
C TYR A 211 8.80 2.35 15.53
N GLY A 212 9.76 2.95 16.23
CA GLY A 212 10.89 3.63 15.60
C GLY A 212 10.60 5.03 15.03
N LEU A 213 9.44 5.64 15.29
CA LEU A 213 9.12 7.00 14.80
C LEU A 213 8.48 7.92 15.84
N GLY A 214 7.56 7.40 16.66
CA GLY A 214 6.91 8.21 17.69
C GLY A 214 5.51 7.72 18.03
N SER A 215 4.74 8.59 18.68
CA SER A 215 3.39 8.30 19.14
C SER A 215 2.51 9.55 19.15
N PHE A 216 1.20 9.38 19.06
CA PHE A 216 0.23 10.46 19.14
C PHE A 216 -1.14 9.95 19.55
N ASN A 217 -1.99 10.82 20.08
CA ASN A 217 -3.41 10.57 20.23
C ASN A 217 -4.15 10.95 18.94
N ILE A 218 -5.13 10.16 18.54
CA ILE A 218 -5.99 10.51 17.40
C ILE A 218 -7.02 11.57 17.81
N GLY A 219 -7.31 12.49 16.90
CA GLY A 219 -8.45 13.41 16.98
C GLY A 219 -9.53 13.04 15.97
N GLU A 220 -9.92 13.99 15.11
CA GLU A 220 -10.92 13.80 14.08
C GLU A 220 -10.50 12.73 13.06
N CYS A 221 -11.42 11.83 12.71
CA CYS A 221 -11.23 10.82 11.67
C CYS A 221 -11.73 11.39 10.33
N GLY A 222 -10.85 11.47 9.34
CA GLY A 222 -11.22 11.86 7.97
C GLY A 222 -11.81 10.69 7.18
N TYR A 223 -11.14 9.53 7.23
CA TYR A 223 -11.65 8.28 6.69
C TYR A 223 -10.92 7.10 7.34
N VAL A 224 -11.52 5.92 7.25
CA VAL A 224 -10.93 4.64 7.66
C VAL A 224 -11.37 3.55 6.69
N ILE A 225 -10.48 2.61 6.41
CA ILE A 225 -10.79 1.41 5.63
C ILE A 225 -11.25 0.32 6.60
N ALA A 226 -12.41 -0.28 6.34
CA ALA A 226 -12.96 -1.32 7.20
C ALA A 226 -12.09 -2.59 7.17
N ILE A 227 -12.04 -3.31 8.29
CA ILE A 227 -11.14 -4.46 8.47
C ILE A 227 -11.44 -5.62 7.52
N ASP A 228 -12.71 -5.85 7.16
CA ASP A 228 -13.14 -6.82 6.17
C ASP A 228 -12.51 -6.54 4.79
N GLN A 229 -12.44 -5.27 4.40
CA GLN A 229 -11.79 -4.85 3.16
C GLN A 229 -10.28 -5.15 3.17
N LYS A 230 -9.63 -4.97 4.33
CA LYS A 230 -8.22 -5.33 4.50
C LYS A 230 -7.99 -6.84 4.44
N LEU A 231 -8.92 -7.64 4.97
CA LEU A 231 -8.84 -9.10 4.88
C LEU A 231 -8.98 -9.57 3.43
N LEU A 232 -9.86 -8.95 2.64
CA LEU A 232 -9.95 -9.21 1.20
C LEU A 232 -8.65 -8.85 0.47
N GLU A 233 -8.04 -7.69 0.76
CA GLU A 233 -6.73 -7.32 0.20
C GLU A 233 -5.64 -8.36 0.52
N ILE A 234 -5.55 -8.78 1.78
CA ILE A 234 -4.54 -9.77 2.23
C ILE A 234 -4.78 -11.13 1.56
N GLN A 235 -6.04 -11.53 1.43
CA GLN A 235 -6.40 -12.76 0.74
C GLN A 235 -6.02 -12.70 -0.75
N ASP A 236 -6.18 -11.54 -1.38
CA ASP A 236 -5.79 -11.35 -2.77
C ASP A 236 -4.26 -11.38 -2.95
N GLN A 237 -3.53 -10.68 -2.08
CA GLN A 237 -2.07 -10.73 -2.02
C GLN A 237 -1.55 -12.17 -1.88
N LEU A 238 -2.18 -12.98 -1.03
CA LEU A 238 -1.86 -14.39 -0.88
C LEU A 238 -2.05 -15.20 -2.17
N ARG A 239 -3.13 -14.94 -2.94
CA ARG A 239 -3.39 -15.61 -4.23
C ARG A 239 -2.36 -15.21 -5.28
N GLU A 240 -2.14 -13.90 -5.44
CA GLU A 240 -1.21 -13.35 -6.42
C GLU A 240 0.21 -13.87 -6.19
N LEU A 241 0.67 -13.95 -4.94
CA LEU A 241 1.99 -14.50 -4.59
C LEU A 241 2.12 -16.01 -4.89
N ARG A 242 1.00 -16.75 -5.00
CA ARG A 242 0.99 -18.14 -5.47
C ARG A 242 0.87 -18.27 -7.00
N GLY A 243 0.75 -17.15 -7.71
CA GLY A 243 0.44 -17.15 -9.15
C GLY A 243 -1.00 -17.59 -9.45
N GLU A 244 -1.90 -17.54 -8.46
CA GLU A 244 -3.33 -17.80 -8.66
C GLU A 244 -4.05 -16.52 -9.14
N PRO A 245 -5.18 -16.64 -9.86
CA PRO A 245 -6.00 -15.50 -10.23
C PRO A 245 -6.45 -14.69 -9.01
N GLY A 246 -6.22 -13.39 -9.05
CA GLY A 246 -6.76 -12.45 -8.07
C GLY A 246 -8.28 -12.28 -8.19
N SER A 247 -8.88 -11.66 -7.18
CA SER A 247 -10.30 -11.37 -7.04
C SER A 247 -10.87 -10.63 -8.24
N LYS A 248 -10.11 -9.66 -8.78
CA LYS A 248 -10.46 -8.92 -10.00
C LYS A 248 -10.59 -9.82 -11.21
N GLN A 249 -9.62 -10.70 -11.43
CA GLN A 249 -9.64 -11.62 -12.56
C GLN A 249 -10.83 -12.58 -12.44
N ILE A 250 -11.05 -13.16 -11.26
CA ILE A 250 -12.20 -14.03 -10.96
C ILE A 250 -13.53 -13.31 -11.23
N CYS A 251 -13.65 -12.04 -10.83
CA CYS A 251 -14.84 -11.25 -11.07
C CYS A 251 -15.06 -10.95 -12.56
N ILE A 252 -13.99 -10.61 -13.30
CA ILE A 252 -14.06 -10.37 -14.75
C ILE A 252 -14.48 -11.64 -15.49
N GLU A 253 -13.94 -12.80 -15.10
CA GLU A 253 -14.33 -14.09 -15.67
C GLU A 253 -15.81 -14.42 -15.38
N ALA A 254 -16.27 -14.18 -14.15
CA ALA A 254 -17.69 -14.34 -13.80
C ALA A 254 -18.59 -13.38 -14.58
N TYR A 255 -18.12 -12.14 -14.81
CA TYR A 255 -18.84 -11.15 -15.59
C TYR A 255 -18.99 -11.60 -17.05
N ASN A 256 -17.90 -12.04 -17.68
CA ASN A 256 -17.93 -12.60 -19.04
C ASN A 256 -18.86 -13.81 -19.14
N LYS A 257 -18.83 -14.70 -18.16
CA LYS A 257 -19.74 -15.87 -18.10
C LYS A 257 -21.21 -15.46 -18.04
N TYR A 258 -21.54 -14.40 -17.30
CA TYR A 258 -22.89 -13.84 -17.29
C TYR A 258 -23.26 -13.22 -18.64
N LEU A 259 -22.35 -12.49 -19.29
CA LEU A 259 -22.60 -11.91 -20.61
C LEU A 259 -22.90 -12.98 -21.68
N GLU A 260 -22.20 -14.12 -21.62
CA GLU A 260 -22.44 -15.25 -22.51
C GLU A 260 -23.75 -15.98 -22.21
N ASN A 261 -24.04 -16.22 -20.93
CA ASN A 261 -25.25 -16.92 -20.49
C ASN A 261 -25.87 -16.23 -19.25
N PRO A 262 -26.79 -15.28 -19.43
CA PRO A 262 -27.30 -14.45 -18.34
C PRO A 262 -28.39 -15.17 -17.54
N VAL A 263 -28.05 -16.27 -16.87
CA VAL A 263 -28.97 -17.02 -15.97
C VAL A 263 -28.80 -16.60 -14.51
N SER A 264 -29.78 -16.93 -13.66
CA SER A 264 -29.77 -16.61 -12.22
C SER A 264 -28.51 -17.09 -11.50
N GLU A 265 -28.05 -18.31 -11.81
CA GLU A 265 -26.83 -18.90 -11.24
C GLU A 265 -25.58 -18.07 -11.56
N ASN A 266 -25.42 -17.64 -12.82
CA ASN A 266 -24.27 -16.82 -13.23
C ASN A 266 -24.34 -15.41 -12.63
N LYS A 267 -25.55 -14.86 -12.42
CA LYS A 267 -25.73 -13.59 -11.71
C LYS A 267 -25.27 -13.70 -10.26
N GLU A 268 -25.66 -14.76 -9.57
CA GLU A 268 -25.25 -14.99 -8.18
C GLU A 268 -23.73 -15.20 -8.09
N GLN A 269 -23.16 -15.97 -9.01
CA GLN A 269 -21.70 -16.15 -9.06
C GLN A 269 -20.95 -14.84 -9.30
N LEU A 270 -21.47 -13.97 -10.17
CA LEU A 270 -20.94 -12.62 -10.41
C LEU A 270 -21.08 -11.74 -9.15
N LYS A 271 -22.21 -11.82 -8.45
CA LYS A 271 -22.40 -11.08 -7.20
C LYS A 271 -21.38 -11.48 -6.15
N VAL A 272 -21.21 -12.78 -5.91
CA VAL A 272 -20.25 -13.31 -4.94
C VAL A 272 -18.83 -12.93 -5.31
N SER A 273 -18.43 -13.03 -6.58
CA SER A 273 -17.08 -12.64 -6.99
C SER A 273 -16.85 -11.13 -6.90
N TYR A 274 -17.83 -10.31 -7.26
CA TYR A 274 -17.78 -8.84 -7.13
C TYR A 274 -17.64 -8.38 -5.67
N GLU A 275 -18.41 -8.98 -4.75
CA GLU A 275 -18.37 -8.62 -3.33
C GLU A 275 -17.04 -9.04 -2.66
N ASN A 276 -16.37 -10.08 -3.19
CA ASN A 276 -15.02 -10.49 -2.77
C ASN A 276 -13.89 -9.60 -3.29
N VAL A 277 -14.15 -8.68 -4.24
CA VAL A 277 -13.16 -7.67 -4.65
C VAL A 277 -13.16 -6.55 -3.61
N PRO A 278 -11.98 -6.12 -3.08
CA PRO A 278 -11.91 -4.97 -2.19
C PRO A 278 -12.56 -3.73 -2.80
N ALA A 279 -13.36 -3.00 -2.03
CA ALA A 279 -14.25 -1.95 -2.54
C ALA A 279 -13.52 -0.86 -3.34
N HIS A 280 -12.30 -0.49 -2.92
CA HIS A 280 -11.49 0.52 -3.61
C HIS A 280 -10.88 0.00 -4.94
N GLU A 281 -10.86 -1.32 -5.15
CA GLU A 281 -10.39 -1.93 -6.38
C GLU A 281 -11.51 -2.19 -7.40
N ARG A 282 -12.78 -2.22 -6.96
CA ARG A 282 -13.93 -2.53 -7.83
C ARG A 282 -14.02 -1.61 -9.04
N MET A 283 -13.59 -0.35 -8.90
CA MET A 283 -13.60 0.61 -10.01
C MET A 283 -12.75 0.18 -11.22
N TYR A 284 -11.82 -0.77 -11.04
CA TYR A 284 -10.97 -1.31 -12.10
C TYR A 284 -11.55 -2.55 -12.79
N LEU A 285 -12.78 -2.96 -12.47
CA LEU A 285 -13.43 -4.15 -13.04
C LEU A 285 -14.07 -3.92 -14.42
N GLY A 286 -14.16 -2.67 -14.87
CA GLY A 286 -14.61 -2.32 -16.22
C GLY A 286 -13.68 -1.32 -16.89
N ASP A 287 -14.17 -0.66 -17.94
CA ASP A 287 -13.37 0.34 -18.65
C ASP A 287 -13.23 1.66 -17.87
N MET A 288 -12.33 2.52 -18.34
CA MET A 288 -12.02 3.79 -17.68
C MET A 288 -13.21 4.76 -17.61
N ASP A 289 -14.22 4.59 -18.48
CA ASP A 289 -15.36 5.50 -18.60
C ASP A 289 -16.53 5.07 -17.69
N THR A 290 -16.86 3.78 -17.72
CA THR A 290 -18.03 3.19 -17.06
C THR A 290 -17.68 2.51 -15.74
N LYS A 291 -16.40 2.16 -15.51
CA LYS A 291 -15.92 1.49 -14.29
C LYS A 291 -16.72 0.21 -14.02
N ASP A 292 -17.15 -0.02 -12.78
CA ASP A 292 -17.94 -1.18 -12.39
C ASP A 292 -19.46 -0.99 -12.52
N ILE A 293 -19.93 0.14 -13.07
CA ILE A 293 -21.36 0.43 -13.18
C ILE A 293 -22.13 -0.68 -13.95
N PRO A 294 -21.64 -1.23 -15.08
CA PRO A 294 -22.34 -2.32 -15.77
C PRO A 294 -22.53 -3.56 -14.88
N ILE A 295 -21.51 -3.91 -14.09
CA ILE A 295 -21.55 -5.06 -13.16
C ILE A 295 -22.57 -4.79 -12.05
N ARG A 296 -22.54 -3.59 -11.45
CA ARG A 296 -23.52 -3.18 -10.43
C ARG A 296 -24.95 -3.19 -10.96
N MET A 297 -25.17 -2.73 -12.19
CA MET A 297 -26.50 -2.74 -12.81
C MET A 297 -27.05 -4.17 -12.96
N ILE A 298 -26.20 -5.14 -13.28
CA ILE A 298 -26.60 -6.55 -13.38
C ILE A 298 -26.95 -7.12 -11.99
N ILE A 299 -26.10 -6.88 -10.99
CA ILE A 299 -26.22 -7.46 -9.66
C ILE A 299 -27.37 -6.81 -8.87
N TYR A 300 -27.37 -5.49 -8.77
CA TYR A 300 -28.23 -4.71 -7.87
C TYR A 300 -29.40 -4.03 -8.59
N GLY A 301 -29.37 -3.92 -9.92
CA GLY A 301 -30.47 -3.40 -10.75
C GLY A 301 -30.11 -2.17 -11.57
N GLU A 302 -30.86 -1.90 -12.64
CA GLU A 302 -30.56 -0.86 -13.63
C GLU A 302 -30.44 0.56 -13.04
N GLN A 303 -31.08 0.84 -11.91
CA GLN A 303 -30.99 2.11 -11.19
C GLN A 303 -29.56 2.48 -10.74
N GLU A 304 -28.65 1.51 -10.68
CA GLU A 304 -27.24 1.77 -10.36
C GLU A 304 -26.55 2.73 -11.33
N ILE A 305 -27.09 2.91 -12.55
CA ILE A 305 -26.60 3.92 -13.50
C ILE A 305 -26.64 5.35 -12.92
N GLU A 306 -27.53 5.63 -11.96
CA GLU A 306 -27.62 6.93 -11.31
C GLU A 306 -26.40 7.28 -10.45
N ASN A 307 -25.62 6.27 -10.05
CA ASN A 307 -24.38 6.45 -9.30
C ASN A 307 -23.18 6.81 -10.20
N TRP A 308 -23.33 6.71 -11.52
CA TRP A 308 -22.27 7.03 -12.47
C TRP A 308 -22.06 8.55 -12.62
N SER A 309 -20.80 9.00 -12.57
CA SER A 309 -20.45 10.42 -12.63
C SER A 309 -20.98 11.13 -13.89
N HIS A 310 -20.87 10.49 -15.08
CA HIS A 310 -21.37 11.07 -16.32
C HIS A 310 -22.90 11.22 -16.32
N TYR A 311 -23.61 10.24 -15.76
CA TYR A 311 -25.06 10.32 -15.61
C TYR A 311 -25.47 11.47 -14.69
N ARG A 312 -24.81 11.60 -13.52
CA ARG A 312 -25.07 12.69 -12.57
C ARG A 312 -24.81 14.07 -13.18
N VAL A 313 -23.72 14.23 -13.92
CA VAL A 313 -23.38 15.50 -14.60
C VAL A 313 -24.39 15.81 -15.72
N ALA A 314 -24.78 14.82 -16.53
CA ALA A 314 -25.79 14.99 -17.57
C ALA A 314 -27.14 15.43 -16.99
N LYS A 315 -27.61 14.73 -15.94
CA LYS A 315 -28.86 15.04 -15.21
C LYS A 315 -28.83 16.45 -14.62
N ALA A 316 -27.74 16.84 -13.96
CA ALA A 316 -27.59 18.17 -13.36
C ALA A 316 -27.57 19.31 -14.40
N ARG A 317 -27.12 19.02 -15.63
CA ARG A 317 -27.03 20.00 -16.73
C ARG A 317 -28.24 19.95 -17.68
N GLY A 318 -29.24 19.11 -17.41
CA GLY A 318 -30.39 18.92 -18.31
C GLY A 318 -30.01 18.39 -19.70
N MET A 319 -28.89 17.66 -19.80
CA MET A 319 -28.43 17.05 -21.04
C MET A 319 -29.08 15.68 -21.26
N GLU A 320 -28.94 15.13 -22.46
CA GLU A 320 -29.33 13.75 -22.75
C GLU A 320 -28.58 12.78 -21.82
N LEU A 321 -29.32 11.85 -21.22
CA LEU A 321 -28.77 10.93 -20.23
C LEU A 321 -28.02 9.79 -20.93
N PRO A 322 -26.77 9.51 -20.54
CA PRO A 322 -26.03 8.42 -21.14
C PRO A 322 -26.65 7.08 -20.74
N VAL A 323 -26.58 6.10 -21.64
CA VAL A 323 -27.21 4.79 -21.47
C VAL A 323 -26.14 3.70 -21.50
N ILE A 324 -26.22 2.76 -20.58
CA ILE A 324 -25.43 1.53 -20.56
C ILE A 324 -26.39 0.37 -20.84
N ARG A 325 -26.08 -0.45 -21.85
CA ARG A 325 -26.87 -1.64 -22.18
C ARG A 325 -26.28 -2.86 -21.50
N ILE A 326 -27.08 -3.54 -20.68
CA ILE A 326 -26.73 -4.83 -20.07
C ILE A 326 -27.63 -5.95 -20.60
N PRO A 327 -27.15 -7.20 -20.69
CA PRO A 327 -28.01 -8.34 -21.03
C PRO A 327 -29.14 -8.49 -20.02
N LYS A 328 -30.34 -8.85 -20.49
CA LYS A 328 -31.44 -9.23 -19.61
C LYS A 328 -31.24 -10.66 -19.13
N GLN A 329 -31.52 -10.88 -17.85
CA GLN A 329 -31.52 -12.22 -17.28
C GLN A 329 -32.53 -13.11 -18.04
N LYS A 330 -32.07 -14.28 -18.45
CA LYS A 330 -32.89 -15.38 -18.97
C LYS A 330 -33.31 -16.21 -17.77
N ASP A 331 -34.62 -16.41 -17.63
CA ASP A 331 -35.21 -17.24 -16.57
C ASP A 331 -34.74 -18.69 -16.64
#